data_AF-A0A8T0TPZ6-F1
#
_entry.id   AF-A0A8T0TPZ6-F1
#
_cell.length_a   1.000
_cell.length_b   1.000
_cell.length_c   1.000
_cell.angle_alpha   90.00
_cell.angle_beta   90.00
_cell.angle_gamma   90.00
#
_symmetry.space_group_name_H-M   'P 1'
#
loop_
_entity.id
_entity.type
_entity.pdbx_description
1 polymer ?
#
loop_
_entity_poly.entity_id
_entity_poly.type
_entity_poly.pdbx_seq_one_letter_code
_entity_poly.pdbx_strand_id
1 'polypeptide(L)'
;MTEASSSYSSSSKKRPRSPNDNDEHPLGRDQICSSLEDNLTFNDTMIALQLMRTQFPKLEKLVVQPFVLQSQLYSSVKDRTQVDRDLESFKKDKVLRIFKLSSGQDDHAIMFMDDYLKQVAFAIKRSGGEDQDGSEVFEWFERYVVPSKLDVSINQLELCSLLSRGGDVTDKHITLLMNAGLLTRQLIDPNIYWFAIPRIGPILKGLSQEGNSFAVEPQKV
;
A
#
# COMPACT_ATOMS: atom_id res chain seq x y z
N MET A 1 -38.49 48.19 -7.89
CA MET A 1 -39.27 48.64 -6.72
C MET A 1 -40.75 48.42 -7.02
N THR A 2 -41.56 48.34 -5.96
CA THR A 2 -43.04 48.25 -5.98
C THR A 2 -43.60 46.87 -6.40
N GLU A 3 -44.73 46.52 -5.80
CA GLU A 3 -45.27 45.16 -5.66
C GLU A 3 -46.71 45.05 -6.22
N ALA A 4 -47.43 44.00 -5.77
CA ALA A 4 -48.85 43.65 -5.89
C ALA A 4 -49.18 42.70 -7.06
N SER A 5 -49.56 41.43 -6.86
CA SER A 5 -50.48 40.81 -5.88
C SER A 5 -51.95 41.07 -6.16
N SER A 6 -52.66 40.04 -6.63
CA SER A 6 -54.03 39.75 -6.21
C SER A 6 -54.32 38.26 -6.38
N SER A 7 -55.27 37.73 -5.60
CA SER A 7 -55.59 36.30 -5.50
C SER A 7 -57.11 36.11 -5.50
N TYR A 8 -57.59 34.90 -5.81
CA TYR A 8 -58.99 34.55 -5.56
C TYR A 8 -59.20 33.09 -5.11
N SER A 9 -59.87 33.02 -3.96
CA SER A 9 -60.59 31.92 -3.29
C SER A 9 -61.76 31.36 -4.11
N SER A 10 -62.44 30.24 -3.82
CA SER A 10 -62.27 29.11 -2.86
C SER A 10 -63.46 28.14 -2.99
N SER A 11 -63.33 26.86 -2.58
CA SER A 11 -64.40 26.08 -1.89
C SER A 11 -63.96 24.62 -1.65
N SER A 12 -64.61 23.76 -0.83
CA SER A 12 -65.14 23.89 0.55
C SER A 12 -65.96 22.62 0.90
N LYS A 13 -65.48 21.71 1.78
CA LYS A 13 -66.31 20.85 2.67
C LYS A 13 -65.49 20.01 3.68
N LYS A 14 -66.15 19.49 4.73
CA LYS A 14 -65.63 18.81 5.97
C LYS A 14 -66.64 17.71 6.38
N ARG A 15 -66.40 16.74 7.30
CA ARG A 15 -65.54 16.60 8.51
C ARG A 15 -64.95 15.14 8.61
N PRO A 16 -63.97 14.87 9.50
CA PRO A 16 -63.26 13.57 9.62
C PRO A 16 -63.86 12.59 10.67
N ARG A 17 -63.31 11.35 10.74
CA ARG A 17 -63.37 10.42 11.89
C ARG A 17 -62.00 9.77 12.15
N SER A 18 -61.74 9.37 13.39
CA SER A 18 -60.48 8.80 13.93
C SER A 18 -60.81 7.63 14.87
N PRO A 19 -59.83 7.04 15.59
CA PRO A 19 -58.49 6.61 15.20
C PRO A 19 -58.43 5.07 15.09
N ASN A 20 -57.26 4.47 14.83
CA ASN A 20 -57.08 3.02 15.04
C ASN A 20 -55.62 2.68 15.39
N ASP A 21 -55.22 2.97 16.62
CA ASP A 21 -53.99 2.40 17.20
C ASP A 21 -54.21 0.91 17.49
N ASN A 22 -53.33 0.07 16.95
CA ASN A 22 -52.77 -1.11 17.62
C ASN A 22 -51.58 -1.58 16.78
N ASP A 23 -50.43 -1.71 17.44
CA ASP A 23 -49.17 -2.08 16.83
C ASP A 23 -49.16 -3.57 16.41
N GLU A 24 -48.42 -3.87 15.35
CA GLU A 24 -47.39 -4.93 15.34
C GLU A 24 -46.59 -4.86 14.02
N HIS A 25 -45.71 -3.85 13.92
CA HIS A 25 -44.69 -3.83 12.87
C HIS A 25 -43.48 -4.66 13.36
N PRO A 26 -43.05 -5.73 12.67
CA PRO A 26 -41.87 -6.49 13.05
C PRO A 26 -40.61 -5.67 12.75
N LEU A 27 -40.16 -4.90 13.74
CA LEU A 27 -38.96 -4.07 13.66
C LEU A 27 -37.67 -4.90 13.74
N GLY A 28 -36.63 -4.43 13.05
CA GLY A 28 -35.25 -4.58 13.52
C GLY A 28 -34.49 -5.84 13.14
N ARG A 29 -34.41 -6.18 11.84
CA ARG A 29 -33.29 -7.00 11.34
C ARG A 29 -32.58 -6.42 10.12
N ASP A 30 -33.32 -5.97 9.11
CA ASP A 30 -32.71 -5.63 7.81
C ASP A 30 -32.05 -4.23 7.78
N GLN A 31 -32.47 -3.31 8.66
CA GLN A 31 -31.89 -1.95 8.74
C GLN A 31 -30.55 -1.85 9.47
N ILE A 32 -30.03 -2.96 10.03
CA ILE A 32 -28.69 -2.98 10.64
C ILE A 32 -27.63 -3.27 9.56
N CYS A 33 -27.95 -4.07 8.53
CA CYS A 33 -27.04 -4.36 7.42
C CYS A 33 -26.71 -3.12 6.60
N SER A 34 -27.72 -2.34 6.17
CA SER A 34 -27.51 -1.18 5.29
C SER A 34 -26.64 -0.07 5.90
N SER A 35 -26.58 0.04 7.23
CA SER A 35 -25.78 1.08 7.89
C SER A 35 -24.26 0.78 7.95
N LEU A 36 -23.88 -0.48 7.71
CA LEU A 36 -22.48 -0.91 7.62
C LEU A 36 -21.93 -0.85 6.19
N GLU A 37 -22.79 -0.99 5.18
CA GLU A 37 -22.40 -0.99 3.77
C GLU A 37 -21.86 0.39 3.33
N ASP A 38 -22.54 1.48 3.71
CA ASP A 38 -22.15 2.87 3.37
C ASP A 38 -20.85 3.36 4.05
N ASN A 39 -20.33 2.65 5.06
CA ASN A 39 -19.09 3.01 5.78
C ASN A 39 -17.92 2.05 5.51
N LEU A 40 -18.15 0.98 4.74
CA LEU A 40 -17.15 -0.04 4.42
C LEU A 40 -17.09 -0.29 2.91
N THR A 41 -16.77 0.78 2.17
CA THR A 41 -16.29 0.70 0.79
C THR A 41 -14.89 0.07 0.75
N PHE A 42 -14.81 -1.21 1.11
CA PHE A 42 -13.63 -2.06 0.93
C PHE A 42 -13.32 -2.11 -0.56
N ASN A 43 -12.38 -1.28 -0.96
CA ASN A 43 -11.95 -1.13 -2.34
C ASN A 43 -11.42 -2.48 -2.89
N ASP A 44 -11.90 -2.90 -4.07
CA ASP A 44 -11.47 -4.09 -4.80
C ASP A 44 -9.93 -4.22 -4.85
N THR A 45 -9.22 -3.11 -5.07
CA THR A 45 -7.76 -3.02 -5.07
C THR A 45 -7.15 -3.44 -3.73
N MET A 46 -7.75 -3.02 -2.60
CA MET A 46 -7.31 -3.41 -1.25
C MET A 46 -7.66 -4.86 -0.93
N ILE A 47 -8.85 -5.34 -1.32
CA ILE A 47 -9.25 -6.76 -1.15
C ILE A 47 -8.29 -7.67 -1.94
N ALA A 48 -8.02 -7.36 -3.21
CA ALA A 48 -7.10 -8.13 -4.05
C ALA A 48 -5.68 -8.16 -3.46
N LEU A 49 -5.16 -7.02 -3.02
CA LEU A 49 -3.86 -6.93 -2.35
C LEU A 49 -3.80 -7.76 -1.06
N GLN A 50 -4.84 -7.73 -0.22
CA GLN A 50 -4.90 -8.55 0.99
C GLN A 50 -4.98 -10.04 0.66
N LEU A 51 -5.79 -10.44 -0.32
CA LEU A 51 -5.92 -11.83 -0.76
C LEU A 51 -4.57 -12.37 -1.27
N MET A 52 -3.92 -11.65 -2.19
CA MET A 52 -2.60 -12.02 -2.73
C MET A 52 -1.53 -12.07 -1.62
N ARG A 53 -1.54 -11.13 -0.66
CA ARG A 53 -0.67 -11.15 0.53
C ARG A 53 -0.85 -12.43 1.36
N THR A 54 -2.09 -12.93 1.55
CA THR A 54 -2.34 -14.18 2.28
C THR A 54 -1.92 -15.44 1.51
N GLN A 55 -1.94 -15.39 0.18
CA GLN A 55 -1.52 -16.48 -0.71
C GLN A 55 0.00 -16.54 -0.94
N PHE A 56 0.74 -15.52 -0.48
CA PHE A 56 2.19 -15.46 -0.66
C PHE A 56 2.90 -16.69 -0.05
N PRO A 57 3.71 -17.43 -0.83
CA PRO A 57 4.19 -18.74 -0.42
C PRO A 57 5.19 -18.65 0.73
N LYS A 58 4.83 -19.26 1.87
CA LYS A 58 5.66 -19.36 3.09
C LYS A 58 6.78 -20.39 2.93
N LEU A 59 7.60 -20.22 1.89
CA LEU A 59 8.78 -21.05 1.63
C LEU A 59 9.82 -20.80 2.73
N GLU A 60 10.11 -21.82 3.54
CA GLU A 60 10.98 -21.74 4.74
C GLU A 60 12.38 -21.16 4.49
N LYS A 61 12.84 -21.18 3.23
CA LYS A 61 14.14 -20.65 2.78
C LYS A 61 14.10 -19.16 2.39
N LEU A 62 12.91 -18.61 2.14
CA LEU A 62 12.68 -17.22 1.71
C LEU A 62 12.26 -16.36 2.90
N VAL A 63 13.24 -15.76 3.58
CA VAL A 63 12.97 -14.76 4.63
C VAL A 63 12.74 -13.38 3.98
N VAL A 64 11.63 -13.28 3.26
CA VAL A 64 11.12 -12.06 2.61
C VAL A 64 9.64 -11.93 2.95
N GLN A 65 9.23 -10.77 3.47
CA GLN A 65 7.82 -10.51 3.75
C GLN A 65 6.98 -10.45 2.46
N PRO A 66 5.66 -10.72 2.54
CA PRO A 66 4.80 -10.76 1.35
C PRO A 66 4.80 -9.47 0.53
N PHE A 67 4.94 -9.62 -0.79
CA PHE A 67 4.74 -8.57 -1.78
C PHE A 67 3.94 -9.10 -2.97
N VAL A 68 3.29 -8.19 -3.68
CA VAL A 68 2.42 -8.46 -4.84
C VAL A 68 3.05 -7.79 -6.07
N LEU A 69 2.97 -8.40 -7.25
CA LEU A 69 3.39 -7.71 -8.48
C LEU A 69 2.25 -6.82 -9.02
N GLN A 70 2.59 -5.63 -9.52
CA GLN A 70 1.62 -4.74 -10.14
C GLN A 70 0.94 -5.40 -11.36
N SER A 71 1.70 -6.21 -12.12
CA SER A 71 1.17 -7.08 -13.18
C SER A 71 0.08 -8.06 -12.72
N GLN A 72 0.18 -8.62 -11.51
CA GLN A 72 -0.83 -9.51 -10.92
C GLN A 72 -2.07 -8.73 -10.50
N LEU A 73 -1.90 -7.57 -9.86
CA LEU A 73 -3.00 -6.72 -9.42
C LEU A 73 -3.85 -6.24 -10.60
N TYR A 74 -3.20 -5.77 -11.68
CA TYR A 74 -3.85 -5.44 -12.95
C TYR A 74 -4.51 -6.63 -13.66
N SER A 75 -4.16 -7.87 -13.29
CA SER A 75 -4.81 -9.09 -13.82
C SER A 75 -6.01 -9.53 -12.98
N SER A 76 -6.10 -9.08 -11.73
CA SER A 76 -7.19 -9.42 -10.79
C SER A 76 -8.28 -8.35 -10.69
N VAL A 77 -7.95 -7.08 -10.94
CA VAL A 77 -8.88 -5.95 -10.84
C VAL A 77 -9.13 -5.37 -12.24
N LYS A 78 -10.40 -5.20 -12.61
CA LYS A 78 -10.82 -4.89 -13.99
C LYS A 78 -10.47 -3.47 -14.45
N ASP A 79 -10.57 -2.47 -13.57
CA ASP A 79 -10.23 -1.09 -13.90
C ASP A 79 -8.83 -0.73 -13.39
N ARG A 80 -7.86 -0.77 -14.32
CA ARG A 80 -6.47 -0.39 -14.07
C ARG A 80 -6.32 1.09 -13.69
N THR A 81 -7.19 1.96 -14.20
CA THR A 81 -7.21 3.39 -13.87
C THR A 81 -7.59 3.61 -12.42
N GLN A 82 -8.56 2.84 -11.92
CA GLN A 82 -8.95 2.90 -10.52
C GLN A 82 -7.82 2.34 -9.62
N VAL A 83 -7.23 1.19 -9.98
CA VAL A 83 -6.04 0.64 -9.30
C VAL A 83 -4.93 1.68 -9.17
N ASP A 84 -4.60 2.42 -10.24
CA ASP A 84 -3.53 3.43 -10.21
C ASP A 84 -3.86 4.61 -9.28
N ARG A 85 -5.13 5.04 -9.24
CA ARG A 85 -5.61 6.08 -8.30
C ARG A 85 -5.56 5.60 -6.85
N ASP A 86 -5.92 4.33 -6.63
CA ASP A 86 -5.98 3.70 -5.31
C ASP A 86 -4.58 3.50 -4.74
N LEU A 87 -3.67 2.93 -5.53
CA LEU A 87 -2.26 2.76 -5.18
C LEU A 87 -1.60 4.10 -4.85
N GLU A 88 -1.93 5.16 -5.60
CA GLU A 88 -1.43 6.51 -5.35
C GLU A 88 -1.99 7.13 -4.05
N SER A 89 -3.22 6.77 -3.64
CA SER A 89 -3.73 7.11 -2.30
C SER A 89 -3.01 6.30 -1.22
N PHE A 90 -3.05 4.97 -1.30
CA PHE A 90 -2.45 4.08 -0.30
C PHE A 90 -0.94 4.31 -0.11
N LYS A 91 -0.23 4.81 -1.13
CA LYS A 91 1.15 5.32 -1.04
C LYS A 91 1.23 6.59 -0.18
N LYS A 92 0.41 7.61 -0.44
CA LYS A 92 0.34 8.88 0.33
C LYS A 92 -0.08 8.65 1.77
N ASP A 93 -1.06 7.77 1.97
CA ASP A 93 -1.61 7.34 3.26
C ASP A 93 -0.64 6.42 4.03
N LYS A 94 0.50 6.05 3.42
CA LYS A 94 1.57 5.20 3.96
C LYS A 94 1.11 3.81 4.39
N VAL A 95 0.08 3.29 3.71
CA VAL A 95 -0.41 1.90 3.86
C VAL A 95 0.45 0.95 3.03
N LEU A 96 0.85 1.37 1.83
CA LEU A 96 1.63 0.60 0.87
C LEU A 96 2.90 1.34 0.44
N ARG A 97 3.90 0.57 -0.02
CA ARG A 97 5.07 1.09 -0.74
C ARG A 97 5.28 0.32 -2.03
N ILE A 98 5.67 1.04 -3.07
CA ILE A 98 5.92 0.52 -4.41
C ILE A 98 7.42 0.53 -4.65
N PHE A 99 7.95 -0.52 -5.29
CA PHE A 99 9.37 -0.72 -5.58
C PHE A 99 9.54 -1.11 -7.05
N LYS A 100 10.46 -0.47 -7.77
CA LYS A 100 10.78 -0.88 -9.15
C LYS A 100 11.67 -2.13 -9.14
N LEU A 101 11.26 -3.17 -9.87
CA LEU A 101 12.02 -4.42 -9.96
C LEU A 101 12.98 -4.39 -11.15
N SER A 102 14.25 -4.71 -10.90
CA SER A 102 15.28 -4.83 -11.95
C SER A 102 15.19 -6.16 -12.74
N SER A 103 13.99 -6.74 -12.87
CA SER A 103 13.78 -8.10 -13.41
C SER A 103 13.68 -8.17 -14.95
N GLY A 104 14.17 -7.14 -15.65
CA GLY A 104 14.14 -7.03 -17.11
C GLY A 104 12.77 -6.69 -17.74
N GLN A 105 11.67 -6.85 -16.99
CA GLN A 105 10.30 -6.59 -17.45
C GLN A 105 9.71 -5.25 -16.93
N ASP A 106 10.50 -4.44 -16.20
CA ASP A 106 10.10 -3.15 -15.64
C ASP A 106 8.85 -3.14 -14.72
N ASP A 107 8.47 -4.32 -14.20
CA ASP A 107 7.36 -4.51 -13.25
C ASP A 107 7.67 -3.90 -11.86
N HIS A 108 6.63 -3.66 -11.07
CA HIS A 108 6.73 -3.10 -9.73
C HIS A 108 6.23 -4.08 -8.67
N ALA A 109 6.95 -4.17 -7.55
CA ALA A 109 6.46 -4.84 -6.35
C ALA A 109 5.70 -3.84 -5.48
N ILE A 110 4.54 -4.26 -4.98
CA ILE A 110 3.69 -3.56 -4.02
C ILE A 110 3.74 -4.34 -2.72
N MET A 111 4.06 -3.66 -1.61
CA MET A 111 4.17 -4.29 -0.29
C MET A 111 3.55 -3.38 0.77
N PHE A 112 2.92 -3.97 1.78
CA PHE A 112 2.37 -3.23 2.93
C PHE A 112 3.50 -2.60 3.73
N MET A 113 3.31 -1.38 4.22
CA MET A 113 4.37 -0.66 4.95
C MET A 113 4.80 -1.38 6.23
N ASP A 114 3.88 -2.01 6.96
CA ASP A 114 4.21 -2.89 8.10
C ASP A 114 5.16 -4.02 7.72
N ASP A 115 4.96 -4.62 6.53
CA ASP A 115 5.74 -5.75 6.04
C ASP A 115 7.09 -5.28 5.49
N TYR A 116 7.14 -4.09 4.88
CA TYR A 116 8.41 -3.46 4.54
C TYR A 116 9.23 -3.15 5.80
N LEU A 117 8.64 -2.55 6.83
CA LEU A 117 9.33 -2.23 8.09
C LEU A 117 9.86 -3.52 8.77
N LYS A 118 9.08 -4.60 8.80
CA LYS A 118 9.56 -5.92 9.27
C LYS A 118 10.74 -6.44 8.43
N GLN A 119 10.71 -6.27 7.10
CA GLN A 119 11.79 -6.71 6.22
C GLN A 119 13.06 -5.84 6.37
N VAL A 120 12.90 -4.53 6.60
CA VAL A 120 13.97 -3.59 6.94
C VAL A 120 14.58 -3.98 8.28
N ALA A 121 13.80 -4.07 9.35
CA ALA A 121 14.27 -4.47 10.67
C ALA A 121 14.94 -5.86 10.70
N PHE A 122 14.47 -6.82 9.88
CA PHE A 122 15.15 -8.11 9.72
C PHE A 122 16.48 -8.00 8.97
N ALA A 123 16.57 -7.16 7.94
CA ALA A 123 17.83 -6.90 7.25
C ALA A 123 18.85 -6.23 8.19
N ILE A 124 18.42 -5.22 8.94
CA ILE A 124 19.23 -4.49 9.93
C ILE A 124 19.78 -5.45 10.99
N LYS A 125 18.95 -6.33 11.57
CA LYS A 125 19.38 -7.36 12.54
C LYS A 125 20.33 -8.42 11.96
N ARG A 126 20.50 -8.46 10.63
CA ARG A 126 21.46 -9.34 9.95
C ARG A 126 22.72 -8.61 9.48
N SER A 127 22.64 -7.32 9.14
CA SER A 127 23.80 -6.49 8.81
C SER A 127 24.53 -6.00 10.06
N GLY A 128 23.81 -5.69 11.14
CA GLY A 128 24.35 -5.25 12.43
C GLY A 128 24.98 -6.38 13.26
N GLY A 129 26.05 -6.98 12.76
CA GLY A 129 27.01 -7.69 13.61
C GLY A 129 27.74 -6.68 14.52
N GLU A 130 28.05 -7.11 15.76
CA GLU A 130 28.19 -6.24 16.96
C GLU A 130 29.31 -5.18 16.96
N ASP A 131 30.20 -5.14 15.96
CA ASP A 131 31.37 -4.24 15.86
C ASP A 131 31.39 -3.35 14.59
N GLN A 132 30.24 -2.94 14.04
CA GLN A 132 30.18 -2.09 12.84
C GLN A 132 29.91 -0.59 13.12
N ASP A 133 31.00 0.18 13.03
CA ASP A 133 31.05 1.62 12.77
C ASP A 133 30.04 2.05 11.68
N GLY A 134 29.13 2.97 12.01
CA GLY A 134 28.07 3.45 11.12
C GLY A 134 26.76 2.66 11.14
N SER A 135 26.57 1.69 12.05
CA SER A 135 25.33 0.91 12.16
C SER A 135 24.08 1.76 12.44
N GLU A 136 24.24 2.93 13.06
CA GLU A 136 23.18 3.90 13.34
C GLU A 136 22.49 4.44 12.09
N VAL A 137 23.13 4.37 10.90
CA VAL A 137 22.48 4.69 9.61
C VAL A 137 21.20 3.88 9.40
N PHE A 138 21.14 2.66 9.91
CA PHE A 138 19.99 1.78 9.76
C PHE A 138 18.76 2.33 10.49
N GLU A 139 18.94 2.84 11.71
CA GLU A 139 17.87 3.53 12.44
C GLU A 139 17.49 4.85 11.77
N TRP A 140 18.46 5.62 11.27
CA TRP A 140 18.20 6.87 10.56
C TRP A 140 17.42 6.63 9.26
N PHE A 141 17.71 5.54 8.55
CA PHE A 141 16.99 5.14 7.35
C PHE A 141 15.53 4.79 7.66
N GLU A 142 15.28 3.93 8.65
CA GLU A 142 13.92 3.56 9.07
C GLU A 142 13.13 4.76 9.61
N ARG A 143 13.78 5.63 10.39
CA ARG A 143 13.12 6.76 11.09
C ARG A 143 12.94 8.02 10.24
N TYR A 144 13.86 8.31 9.32
CA TYR A 144 13.86 9.57 8.56
C TYR A 144 13.71 9.38 7.04
N VAL A 145 14.22 8.30 6.46
CA VAL A 145 14.17 8.10 5.00
C VAL A 145 12.85 7.44 4.59
N VAL A 146 12.53 6.27 5.16
CA VAL A 146 11.34 5.47 4.83
C VAL A 146 10.02 6.26 4.98
N PRO A 147 9.74 7.01 6.07
CA PRO A 147 8.48 7.73 6.22
C PRO A 147 8.44 9.11 5.53
N SER A 148 9.58 9.64 5.05
CA SER A 148 9.63 10.92 4.31
C SER A 148 9.67 10.73 2.79
N LYS A 149 10.27 9.65 2.27
CA LYS A 149 10.36 9.39 0.83
C LYS A 149 9.50 8.20 0.41
N LEU A 150 8.34 8.50 -0.16
CA LEU A 150 7.34 7.51 -0.57
C LEU A 150 7.51 7.02 -2.03
N ASP A 151 8.37 7.68 -2.81
CA ASP A 151 8.68 7.34 -4.20
C ASP A 151 9.56 6.08 -4.29
N VAL A 152 9.60 5.47 -5.48
CA VAL A 152 10.44 4.28 -5.77
C VAL A 152 11.96 4.58 -5.71
N SER A 153 12.35 5.85 -5.73
CA SER A 153 13.74 6.31 -5.82
C SER A 153 14.02 7.54 -4.95
N ILE A 154 15.30 7.81 -4.73
CA ILE A 154 15.82 8.95 -3.97
C ILE A 154 17.15 9.43 -4.58
N ASN A 155 17.36 10.75 -4.63
CA ASN A 155 18.64 11.32 -5.07
C ASN A 155 19.68 11.28 -3.93
N GLN A 156 20.99 11.18 -4.22
CA GLN A 156 22.05 11.17 -3.23
C GLN A 156 21.99 12.37 -2.27
N LEU A 157 21.70 13.57 -2.77
CA LEU A 157 21.58 14.78 -1.94
C LEU A 157 20.36 14.73 -1.02
N GLU A 158 19.24 14.17 -1.50
CA GLU A 158 17.99 13.98 -0.73
C GLU A 158 18.19 12.89 0.35
N LEU A 159 18.87 11.80 0.00
CA LEU A 159 19.23 10.71 0.92
C LEU A 159 20.16 11.19 2.03
N CYS A 160 21.25 11.88 1.69
CA CYS A 160 22.15 12.46 2.68
C CYS A 160 21.42 13.46 3.57
N SER A 161 20.64 14.39 3.00
CA SER A 161 19.86 15.37 3.77
C SER A 161 18.90 14.72 4.78
N LEU A 162 18.23 13.61 4.43
CA LEU A 162 17.36 12.88 5.34
C LEU A 162 18.13 12.10 6.42
N LEU A 163 19.29 11.50 6.08
CA LEU A 163 20.15 10.81 7.04
C LEU A 163 20.86 11.78 7.99
N SER A 164 21.23 12.97 7.54
CA SER A 164 21.89 14.03 8.33
C SER A 164 21.02 14.59 9.46
N ARG A 165 19.77 14.14 9.56
CA ARG A 165 18.86 14.39 10.70
C ARG A 165 19.18 13.52 11.92
N GLY A 166 19.96 12.46 11.75
CA GLY A 166 20.41 11.56 12.82
C GLY A 166 21.87 11.77 13.26
N GLY A 167 22.75 12.18 12.36
CA GLY A 167 24.19 12.41 12.64
C GLY A 167 24.96 12.79 11.37
N ASP A 168 26.29 12.67 11.38
CA ASP A 168 27.09 12.92 10.17
C ASP A 168 26.99 11.74 9.18
N VAL A 169 27.03 12.03 7.88
CA VAL A 169 26.72 11.06 6.81
C VAL A 169 27.92 10.87 5.90
N THR A 170 28.53 9.68 6.01
CA THR A 170 29.68 9.28 5.19
C THR A 170 29.26 8.36 4.04
N ASP A 171 30.08 8.24 2.99
CA ASP A 171 29.84 7.27 1.92
C ASP A 171 29.84 5.80 2.43
N LYS A 172 30.48 5.52 3.59
CA LYS A 172 30.34 4.22 4.28
C LYS A 172 28.87 3.93 4.60
N HIS A 173 28.14 4.93 5.09
CA HIS A 173 26.75 4.79 5.54
C HIS A 173 25.83 4.45 4.36
N ILE A 174 26.03 5.08 3.20
CA ILE A 174 25.34 4.73 1.94
C ILE A 174 25.71 3.31 1.50
N THR A 175 26.99 2.94 1.61
CA THR A 175 27.50 1.60 1.27
C THR A 175 26.90 0.50 2.17
N LEU A 176 26.72 0.75 3.47
CA LEU A 176 26.05 -0.15 4.41
C LEU A 176 24.57 -0.39 4.02
N LEU A 177 23.84 0.67 3.66
CA LEU A 177 22.45 0.55 3.19
C LEU A 177 22.34 -0.24 1.87
N MET A 178 23.30 -0.07 0.95
CA MET A 178 23.38 -0.87 -0.27
C MET A 178 23.70 -2.34 0.02
N ASN A 179 24.68 -2.61 0.89
CA ASN A 179 25.08 -3.98 1.25
C ASN A 179 23.99 -4.75 2.03
N ALA A 180 23.16 -4.05 2.81
CA ALA A 180 21.97 -4.62 3.44
C ALA A 180 20.82 -4.92 2.46
N GLY A 181 20.92 -4.46 1.20
CA GLY A 181 19.88 -4.61 0.19
C GLY A 181 18.67 -3.69 0.39
N LEU A 182 18.86 -2.55 1.06
CA LEU A 182 17.84 -1.51 1.27
C LEU A 182 17.80 -0.51 0.10
N LEU A 183 18.93 -0.32 -0.59
CA LEU A 183 19.10 0.57 -1.73
C LEU A 183 19.85 -0.12 -2.88
N THR A 184 19.46 0.18 -4.11
CA THR A 184 20.16 -0.22 -5.35
C THR A 184 20.53 1.04 -6.13
N ARG A 185 21.80 1.24 -6.49
CA ARG A 185 22.21 2.37 -7.34
C ARG A 185 21.68 2.18 -8.77
N GLN A 186 21.09 3.22 -9.37
CA GLN A 186 20.58 3.18 -10.74
C GLN A 186 21.75 3.16 -11.74
N LEU A 187 21.63 2.35 -12.81
CA LEU A 187 22.69 2.20 -13.83
C LEU A 187 22.80 3.39 -14.79
N ILE A 188 21.77 4.25 -14.87
CA ILE A 188 21.67 5.38 -15.80
C ILE A 188 22.17 6.67 -15.16
N ASP A 189 21.85 6.92 -13.90
CA ASP A 189 22.35 8.05 -13.11
C ASP A 189 22.94 7.50 -11.80
N PRO A 190 24.27 7.61 -11.58
CA PRO A 190 24.89 7.10 -10.37
C PRO A 190 24.45 7.84 -9.10
N ASN A 191 23.83 9.03 -9.22
CA ASN A 191 23.34 9.83 -8.10
C ASN A 191 21.91 9.45 -7.67
N ILE A 192 21.26 8.49 -8.35
CA ILE A 192 19.93 8.02 -7.99
C ILE A 192 20.01 6.60 -7.41
N TYR A 193 19.35 6.40 -6.28
CA TYR A 193 19.17 5.10 -5.66
C TYR A 193 17.69 4.71 -5.73
N TRP A 194 17.41 3.47 -6.10
CA TRP A 194 16.08 2.87 -5.98
C TRP A 194 15.97 2.21 -4.61
N PHE A 195 14.81 2.33 -3.97
CA PHE A 195 14.52 1.52 -2.79
C PHE A 195 14.40 0.05 -3.21
N ALA A 196 15.04 -0.82 -2.43
CA ALA A 196 15.04 -2.25 -2.66
C ALA A 196 14.28 -2.97 -1.54
N ILE A 197 13.80 -4.18 -1.87
CA ILE A 197 13.29 -5.14 -0.90
C ILE A 197 14.46 -6.05 -0.50
N PRO A 198 14.95 -6.02 0.75
CA PRO A 198 16.06 -6.86 1.17
C PRO A 198 15.81 -8.33 0.87
N ARG A 199 16.83 -9.02 0.36
CA ARG A 199 16.79 -10.44 -0.04
C ARG A 199 15.81 -10.83 -1.15
N ILE A 200 15.24 -9.90 -1.94
CA ILE A 200 14.33 -10.26 -3.04
C ILE A 200 15.00 -11.03 -4.20
N GLY A 201 16.33 -10.91 -4.37
CA GLY A 201 17.07 -11.44 -5.52
C GLY A 201 16.80 -12.91 -5.92
N PRO A 202 16.76 -13.88 -4.98
CA PRO A 202 16.38 -15.27 -5.30
C PRO A 202 14.95 -15.41 -5.86
N ILE A 203 14.02 -14.56 -5.42
CA ILE A 203 12.61 -14.57 -5.85
C ILE A 203 12.51 -14.01 -7.28
N LEU A 204 13.22 -12.91 -7.57
CA LEU A 204 13.31 -12.37 -8.93
C LEU A 204 13.93 -13.38 -9.91
N LYS A 205 14.93 -14.16 -9.46
CA LYS A 205 15.50 -15.25 -10.29
C LYS A 205 14.48 -16.35 -10.60
N GLY A 206 13.66 -16.74 -9.64
CA GLY A 206 12.54 -17.67 -9.87
C GLY A 206 11.57 -17.11 -10.90
N LEU A 207 11.08 -15.89 -10.71
CA LEU A 207 10.15 -15.20 -11.63
C LEU A 207 10.69 -15.00 -13.05
N SER A 208 12.01 -14.90 -13.20
CA SER A 208 12.68 -14.80 -14.52
C SER A 208 12.91 -16.16 -15.19
N GLN A 209 12.68 -17.29 -14.51
CA GLN A 209 12.78 -18.64 -15.08
C GLN A 209 11.42 -19.35 -15.17
N GLU A 210 10.52 -19.10 -14.23
CA GLU A 210 9.17 -19.65 -14.17
C GLU A 210 8.16 -18.54 -14.52
N GLY A 211 7.71 -18.53 -15.79
CA GLY A 211 6.94 -17.43 -16.39
C GLY A 211 5.75 -16.97 -15.54
N ASN A 212 5.92 -15.82 -14.88
CA ASN A 212 4.95 -15.14 -14.01
C ASN A 212 4.21 -16.03 -12.98
N SER A 213 4.84 -17.12 -12.53
CA SER A 213 4.16 -18.23 -11.84
C SER A 213 3.99 -18.04 -10.32
N PHE A 214 3.47 -16.88 -9.91
CA PHE A 214 2.59 -16.80 -8.73
C PHE A 214 1.13 -17.01 -9.19
N ALA A 215 0.91 -17.98 -10.08
CA ALA A 215 -0.43 -18.32 -10.55
C ALA A 215 -1.24 -18.86 -9.38
N VAL A 216 -2.40 -18.25 -9.11
CA VAL A 216 -3.36 -18.77 -8.14
C VAL A 216 -3.82 -20.13 -8.65
N GLU A 217 -3.31 -21.22 -8.07
CA GLU A 217 -3.78 -22.56 -8.37
C GLU A 217 -5.24 -22.64 -7.88
N PRO A 218 -6.23 -22.80 -8.79
CA PRO A 218 -7.61 -22.84 -8.38
C PRO A 218 -7.82 -24.16 -7.62
N GLN A 219 -8.16 -24.07 -6.33
CA GLN A 219 -8.49 -25.25 -5.54
C GLN A 219 -9.59 -26.04 -6.25
N LYS A 220 -9.24 -27.26 -6.67
CA LYS A 220 -10.24 -28.19 -7.21
C LYS A 220 -11.22 -28.57 -6.10
N VAL A 221 -12.49 -28.49 -6.47
CA VAL A 221 -13.67 -28.94 -5.71
C VAL A 221 -13.56 -30.43 -5.40
#